data_AF-A0A947G5N5-F1
#
_entry.id   AF-A0A947G5N5-F1
#
_cell.length_a   1.000
_cell.length_b   1.000
_cell.length_c   1.000
_cell.angle_alpha   90.00
_cell.angle_beta   90.00
_cell.angle_gamma   90.00
#
_symmetry.space_group_name_H-M   'P 1'
#
loop_
_entity.id
_entity.type
_entity.pdbx_description
1 polymer ?
#
loop_
_entity_poly.entity_id
_entity_poly.type
_entity_poly.pdbx_seq_one_letter_code
_entity_poly.pdbx_strand_id
1 'polypeptide(L)' 'MIRKYSGTKKSIEARSNDNGQTWSVKLFDTGRLTEYTGGTLAEVDALAAKHGMTLES' A
#
# COMPACT_ATOMS: atom_id res chain seq x y z
N MET A 1 5.79 -1.11 11.36
CA MET A 1 5.74 0.13 10.56
C MET A 1 4.48 0.14 9.73
N ILE A 2 3.82 1.28 9.55
CA ILE A 2 2.63 1.41 8.71
C ILE A 2 2.86 2.58 7.75
N ARG A 3 2.53 2.39 6.48
CA ARG A 3 2.48 3.41 5.44
C ARG A 3 1.09 3.42 4.85
N LYS A 4 0.52 4.61 4.69
CA LYS A 4 -0.78 4.79 4.06
C LYS A 4 -0.57 5.62 2.81
N TYR A 5 -1.16 5.20 1.71
CA TYR A 5 -1.21 6.00 0.49
C TYR A 5 -2.66 6.30 0.19
N SER A 6 -2.93 7.52 -0.21
CA SER A 6 -4.27 7.97 -0.54
C SER A 6 -4.29 8.64 -1.89
N GLY A 7 -5.38 8.46 -2.62
CA GLY A 7 -5.64 9.05 -3.92
C GLY A 7 -7.14 9.21 -4.15
N THR A 8 -7.53 9.63 -5.35
CA THR A 8 -8.95 9.86 -5.66
C THR A 8 -9.73 8.55 -5.68
N LYS A 9 -10.53 8.31 -4.62
CA LYS A 9 -11.34 7.10 -4.40
C LYS A 9 -10.55 5.79 -4.23
N LYS A 10 -9.26 5.91 -3.94
CA LYS A 10 -8.37 4.76 -3.75
C LYS A 10 -7.45 5.00 -2.58
N SER A 11 -7.14 3.96 -1.84
CA SER A 11 -6.16 4.01 -0.76
C SER A 11 -5.40 2.70 -0.66
N ILE A 12 -4.18 2.77 -0.15
CA ILE A 12 -3.36 1.62 0.17
C ILE A 12 -2.96 1.71 1.63
N GLU A 13 -3.25 0.67 2.40
CA GLU A 13 -2.71 0.50 3.74
C GLU A 13 -1.64 -0.59 3.72
N ALA A 14 -0.38 -0.19 3.88
CA ALA A 14 0.76 -1.09 3.88
C ALA A 14 1.32 -1.20 5.30
N ARG A 15 1.41 -2.42 5.82
CA ARG A 15 1.91 -2.72 7.16
C ARG A 15 3.05 -3.71 7.08
N SER A 16 4.14 -3.40 7.77
CA SER A 16 5.24 -4.33 7.99
C SER A 16 5.39 -4.64 9.47
N ASN A 17 5.44 -5.93 9.78
CA ASN A 17 5.69 -6.45 11.13
C ASN A 17 7.15 -6.91 11.31
N ASP A 18 7.89 -7.14 10.22
CA ASP A 18 9.27 -7.65 10.20
C ASP A 18 10.28 -6.53 9.91
N ASN A 19 10.14 -5.41 10.62
CA ASN A 19 11.05 -4.26 10.54
C ASN A 19 11.23 -3.67 9.12
N GLY A 20 10.22 -3.79 8.26
CA GLY A 20 10.24 -3.28 6.88
C GLY A 20 10.70 -4.30 5.84
N GLN A 21 11.00 -5.56 6.21
CA GLN A 21 11.36 -6.61 5.25
C GLN A 21 10.16 -7.04 4.41
N THR A 22 9.08 -7.42 5.08
CA THR A 22 7.85 -7.90 4.43
C THR A 22 6.72 -6.92 4.67
N TRP A 23 6.01 -6.56 3.62
CA TRP A 23 4.86 -5.67 3.67
C TRP A 23 3.59 -6.40 3.25
N SER A 24 2.56 -6.21 4.07
CA SER A 24 1.19 -6.60 3.79
C SER A 24 0.43 -5.35 3.36
N VAL A 25 -0.11 -5.36 2.15
CA VAL A 25 -0.71 -4.22 1.47
C VAL A 25 -2.20 -4.47 1.27
N LYS A 26 -3.02 -3.51 1.69
CA LYS A 26 -4.46 -3.50 1.47
C LYS A 26 -4.82 -2.37 0.52
N LEU A 27 -5.07 -2.69 -0.74
CA LEU A 27 -5.51 -1.76 -1.76
C LEU A 27 -7.03 -1.69 -1.76
N PHE A 28 -7.58 -0.54 -1.41
CA PHE A 28 -8.98 -0.20 -1.65
C PHE A 28 -9.09 0.59 -2.95
N ASP A 29 -9.83 0.04 -3.91
CA ASP A 29 -10.13 0.68 -5.19
C ASP A 29 -11.64 0.67 -5.39
N THR A 30 -12.29 1.83 -5.24
CA THR A 30 -13.68 2.02 -5.66
C THR A 30 -14.68 0.98 -5.10
N GLY A 31 -14.48 0.52 -3.85
CA GLY A 31 -15.31 -0.50 -3.18
C GLY A 31 -14.80 -1.94 -3.29
N ARG A 32 -13.69 -2.16 -4.00
CA ARG A 32 -12.98 -3.44 -4.06
C ARG A 32 -11.75 -3.39 -3.17
N LEU A 33 -11.65 -4.35 -2.25
CA LEU A 33 -10.45 -4.58 -1.44
C LEU A 33 -9.60 -5.66 -2.11
N THR A 34 -8.32 -5.37 -2.34
CA THR A 34 -7.32 -6.33 -2.81
C THR A 34 -6.17 -6.37 -1.81
N GLU A 35 -5.85 -7.56 -1.32
CA GLU A 35 -4.80 -7.76 -0.33
C GLU A 35 -3.59 -8.42 -0.99
N TYR A 36 -2.41 -7.83 -0.82
CA TYR A 36 -1.13 -8.38 -1.25
C TYR A 36 -0.27 -8.65 -0.02
N THR A 37 0.37 -9.81 0.05
CA THR A 37 1.26 -10.19 1.15
C THR A 37 2.59 -10.66 0.58
N GLY A 38 3.67 -10.47 1.34
CA GLY A 38 5.00 -10.92 0.91
C GLY A 38 5.79 -9.93 0.05
N GLY A 39 5.26 -8.72 -0.19
CA GLY A 39 5.93 -7.71 -1.02
C GLY A 39 6.99 -6.92 -0.25
N THR A 40 7.92 -6.34 -1.00
CA THR A 40 8.92 -5.39 -0.49
C THR A 40 8.35 -3.97 -0.45
N LEU A 41 8.99 -3.07 0.32
CA LEU A 41 8.58 -1.66 0.39
C LEU A 41 8.56 -1.00 -0.99
N ALA A 42 9.55 -1.29 -1.83
CA ALA A 42 9.64 -0.75 -3.18
C ALA A 42 8.46 -1.15 -4.07
N GLU A 43 7.95 -2.38 -3.91
CA GLU A 43 6.74 -2.83 -4.62
C GLU A 43 5.49 -2.12 -4.12
N VAL A 44 5.41 -1.83 -2.81
CA VAL A 44 4.32 -1.03 -2.25
C VAL A 44 4.32 0.38 -2.85
N ASP A 45 5.48 1.05 -2.85
CA ASP A 45 5.64 2.38 -3.43
C ASP A 45 5.33 2.39 -4.94
N ALA A 46 5.81 1.38 -5.68
CA ALA A 46 5.51 1.23 -7.10
C ALA A 46 4.00 1.00 -7.36
N LEU A 47 3.33 0.22 -6.52
CA LEU A 47 1.88 0.01 -6.60
C LEU A 47 1.13 1.31 -6.35
N ALA A 48 1.49 2.05 -5.30
CA ALA A 48 0.90 3.34 -5.02
C ALA A 48 1.07 4.33 -6.18
N ALA A 49 2.30 4.44 -6.70
CA ALA A 49 2.61 5.30 -7.85
C ALA A 49 1.83 4.89 -9.11
N LYS A 50 1.72 3.58 -9.40
CA LYS A 50 0.93 3.05 -10.54
C LYS A 50 -0.55 3.43 -10.44
N HIS A 51 -1.09 3.51 -9.23
CA HIS A 51 -2.47 3.91 -8.99
C HIS A 51 -2.64 5.43 -8.79
N GLY A 52 -1.57 6.23 -8.94
CA GLY A 52 -1.60 7.68 -8.75
C GLY A 52 -1.87 8.09 -7.30
N MET A 53 -1.48 7.25 -6.34
CA MET A 53 -1.62 7.54 -4.91
C MET A 53 -0.33 8.14 -4.36
N THR A 54 -0.48 8.99 -3.35
CA THR A 54 0.64 9.62 -2.63
C THR A 54 0.69 9.13 -1.21
N LEU A 55 1.91 9.00 -0.68
CA LEU A 55 2.12 8.64 0.72
C LEU A 55 1.50 9.72 1.62
N GLU A 56 0.61 9.32 2.51
CA GLU A 56 0.16 10.15 3.62
C GLU A 56 1.23 10.10 4.71
N SER A 57 1.85 11.26 4.91
CA SER A 57 2.89 11.52 5.92
C SER A 57 2.32 11.62 7.32
#